data_AF-A0A965GI18-F1
#
_entry.id   AF-A0A965GI18-F1
#
_cell.length_a   1.000
_cell.length_b   1.000
_cell.length_c   1.000
_cell.angle_alpha   90.00
_cell.angle_beta   90.00
_cell.angle_gamma   90.00
#
_symmetry.space_group_name_H-M   'P 1'
#
loop_
_entity.id
_entity.type
_entity.pdbx_description
1 polymer ?
#
loop_
_entity_poly.entity_id
_entity_poly.type
_entity_poly.pdbx_seq_one_letter_code
_entity_poly.pdbx_strand_id
1 'polypeptide(L)' 'MTSDKPLQIATTAITSGRDGSNALAPSLSTSSTWSSSGLEESNRQANALHQTGNYSRYANPTVEAFEHAVAELENTE' A
#
# COMPACT_ATOMS: atom_id res chain seq x y z
N MET A 1 26.09 8.62 10.09
CA MET A 1 25.56 8.60 11.47
C MET A 1 24.08 8.92 11.40
N THR A 2 23.24 7.96 10.99
CA THR A 2 21.79 8.10 11.11
C THR A 2 21.46 7.85 12.57
N SER A 3 20.83 8.81 13.23
CA SER A 3 20.44 8.68 14.63
C SER A 3 19.45 7.54 14.76
N ASP A 4 19.80 6.51 15.52
CA ASP A 4 18.96 5.36 15.87
C ASP A 4 17.93 5.77 16.92
N LYS A 5 17.19 6.84 16.60
CA LYS A 5 16.13 7.39 17.45
C LYS A 5 14.81 7.15 16.72
N PRO A 6 13.81 6.54 17.37
CA PRO A 6 12.51 6.37 16.77
C PRO A 6 11.98 7.73 16.31
N LEU A 7 11.43 7.75 15.09
CA LEU A 7 10.85 8.96 14.53
C LEU A 7 9.79 9.50 15.49
N GLN A 8 9.66 10.83 15.55
CA GLN A 8 8.55 11.43 16.25
C GLN A 8 7.24 11.01 15.57
N ILE A 9 6.18 10.76 16.34
CA ILE A 9 4.88 10.32 15.83
C ILE A 9 4.35 11.23 14.71
N ALA A 10 4.54 12.55 14.86
CA ALA A 10 4.16 13.52 13.84
C ALA A 10 4.93 13.36 12.53
N THR A 11 6.20 12.94 12.60
CA THR A 11 6.99 12.63 11.39
C THR A 11 6.47 11.35 10.76
N THR A 12 6.29 10.28 11.54
CA THR A 12 5.75 9.00 11.07
C THR A 12 4.42 9.21 10.34
N ALA A 13 3.48 9.96 10.91
CA ALA A 13 2.17 10.24 10.32
C ALA A 13 2.23 10.91 8.92
N ILE A 14 3.34 11.58 8.59
CA ILE A 14 3.52 12.29 7.31
C ILE A 14 4.39 11.48 6.33
N THR A 15 5.26 10.60 6.84
CA THR A 15 6.26 9.89 6.02
C THR A 15 5.99 8.41 5.84
N SER A 16 5.18 7.77 6.68
CA SER A 16 4.83 6.35 6.57
C SER A 16 3.92 6.07 5.37
N GLY A 17 3.86 4.80 4.95
CA GLY A 17 2.99 4.36 3.86
C GLY A 17 3.33 4.95 2.48
N ARG A 18 4.47 5.62 2.30
CA ARG A 18 4.89 6.14 1.00
C ARG A 18 5.30 5.01 0.07
N ASP A 19 4.84 5.08 -1.17
CA ASP A 19 5.28 4.15 -2.22
C ASP A 19 6.71 4.49 -2.70
N GLY A 20 7.31 3.57 -3.45
CA GLY A 20 8.63 3.78 -4.07
C GLY A 20 8.62 4.72 -5.28
N SER A 21 7.54 5.47 -5.54
CA SER A 21 7.35 6.19 -6.81
C SER A 21 8.12 7.51 -6.92
N ASN A 22 8.89 7.90 -5.90
CA ASN A 22 9.58 9.19 -5.78
C ASN A 22 8.68 10.44 -5.90
N ALA A 23 7.36 10.27 -5.98
CA ALA A 23 6.41 11.37 -5.98
C ALA A 23 6.32 11.99 -4.58
N LEU A 24 6.16 13.31 -4.51
CA LEU A 24 6.02 14.02 -3.22
C LEU A 24 4.70 13.65 -2.52
N ALA A 25 3.62 13.54 -3.29
CA ALA A 25 2.33 13.03 -2.83
C ALA A 25 2.14 11.60 -3.36
N PRO A 26 1.54 10.68 -2.57
CA PRO A 26 1.27 9.32 -3.03
C PRO A 26 0.40 9.29 -4.29
N SER A 27 0.65 8.31 -5.15
CA SER A 27 -0.20 8.07 -6.31
C SER A 27 -1.57 7.55 -5.89
N LEU A 28 -2.64 8.10 -6.47
CA LEU A 28 -4.02 7.69 -6.17
C LEU A 28 -4.51 6.66 -7.18
N SER A 29 -4.86 5.47 -6.69
CA SER A 29 -5.45 4.38 -7.46
C SER A 29 -6.97 4.44 -7.40
N THR A 30 -7.58 5.24 -8.27
CA THR A 30 -9.05 5.42 -8.34
C THR A 30 -9.79 4.30 -9.06
N SER A 31 -9.07 3.35 -9.65
CA SER A 31 -9.68 2.23 -10.36
C SER A 31 -10.35 1.24 -9.41
N SER A 32 -11.44 0.63 -9.88
CA SER A 32 -12.07 -0.51 -9.21
C SER A 32 -11.50 -1.87 -9.64
N THR A 33 -10.88 -1.94 -10.81
CA THR A 33 -10.40 -3.17 -11.44
C THR A 33 -8.99 -3.00 -11.98
N TRP A 34 -8.24 -4.09 -12.12
CA TRP A 34 -6.97 -4.11 -12.84
C TRP A 34 -6.99 -5.07 -14.02
N SER A 35 -6.14 -4.79 -15.01
CA SER A 35 -5.93 -5.69 -16.14
C SER A 35 -5.00 -6.83 -15.76
N SER A 36 -5.32 -8.03 -16.23
CA SER A 36 -4.45 -9.20 -16.16
C SER A 36 -3.84 -9.50 -17.53
N SER A 37 -2.68 -10.15 -17.54
CA SER A 37 -1.98 -10.58 -18.76
C SER A 37 -2.58 -11.83 -19.40
N GLY A 38 -3.48 -12.55 -18.71
CA GLY A 38 -4.11 -13.75 -19.22
C GLY A 38 -4.91 -14.53 -18.17
N LEU A 39 -5.47 -15.67 -18.57
CA LEU A 39 -6.35 -16.46 -17.71
C LEU A 39 -5.67 -16.97 -16.44
N GLU A 40 -4.42 -17.42 -16.54
CA GLU A 40 -3.66 -17.93 -15.40
C GLU A 40 -3.46 -16.84 -14.35
N GLU A 41 -3.06 -15.64 -14.77
CA GLU A 41 -2.88 -14.52 -13.85
C GLU A 41 -4.21 -14.06 -13.23
N SER A 42 -5.28 -14.00 -14.03
CA SER A 42 -6.60 -13.67 -13.51
C SER A 42 -7.07 -14.68 -12.47
N ASN A 43 -6.84 -15.98 -12.70
CA ASN A 43 -7.20 -17.02 -11.74
C ASN A 43 -6.41 -16.89 -10.44
N ARG A 44 -5.10 -16.66 -10.54
CA ARG A 44 -4.25 -16.43 -9.37
C ARG A 44 -4.71 -15.22 -8.57
N GLN A 45 -4.89 -14.06 -9.21
CA GLN A 45 -5.31 -12.82 -8.54
C GLN A 45 -6.73 -12.91 -7.96
N ALA A 46 -7.64 -13.66 -8.59
CA ALA A 46 -9.00 -13.85 -8.08
C ALA A 46 -9.06 -14.70 -6.80
N ASN A 47 -8.08 -15.57 -6.56
CA ASN A 47 -7.99 -16.40 -5.37
C ASN A 47 -6.99 -15.87 -4.33
N ALA A 48 -6.28 -14.79 -4.65
CA ALA A 48 -5.35 -14.17 -3.71
C ALA A 48 -6.10 -13.44 -2.59
N LEU A 49 -5.55 -13.51 -1.38
CA LEU A 49 -6.08 -12.80 -0.22
C LEU A 49 -5.29 -11.51 -0.03
N HIS A 50 -6.03 -10.39 0.10
CA HIS A 50 -5.48 -9.05 0.36
C HIS A 50 -4.33 -8.66 -0.59
N GLN A 51 -4.42 -9.07 -1.86
CA GLN A 51 -3.42 -8.76 -2.88
C GLN A 51 -4.02 -7.84 -3.95
N THR A 52 -3.30 -6.76 -4.27
CA THR A 52 -3.67 -5.85 -5.36
C THR A 52 -3.56 -6.55 -6.72
N GLY A 53 -4.45 -6.22 -7.66
CA GLY A 53 -4.40 -6.74 -9.04
C GLY A 53 -5.69 -7.34 -9.59
N ASN A 54 -6.74 -7.52 -8.79
CA ASN A 54 -8.06 -7.97 -9.29
C ASN A 54 -9.16 -6.91 -9.11
N TYR A 55 -9.63 -6.71 -7.88
CA TYR A 55 -10.76 -5.83 -7.59
C TYR A 55 -10.56 -5.05 -6.29
N SER A 56 -10.82 -3.74 -6.34
CA SER A 56 -10.43 -2.80 -5.28
C SER A 56 -11.12 -3.03 -3.94
N ARG A 57 -12.26 -3.73 -3.97
CA ARG A 57 -12.96 -4.19 -2.76
C ARG A 57 -12.08 -5.05 -1.86
N TYR A 58 -11.16 -5.84 -2.46
CA TYR A 58 -10.34 -6.81 -1.73
C TYR A 58 -8.95 -6.28 -1.42
N ALA A 59 -8.39 -5.43 -2.28
CA ALA A 59 -7.14 -4.73 -2.05
C ALA A 59 -7.00 -3.58 -3.04
N ASN A 60 -6.44 -2.44 -2.61
CA ASN A 60 -6.15 -1.28 -3.46
C ASN A 60 -4.82 -0.64 -3.03
N PRO A 61 -3.89 -0.30 -3.93
CA PRO A 61 -2.57 0.21 -3.55
C PRO A 61 -2.60 1.47 -2.68
N THR A 62 -3.58 2.36 -2.89
CA THR A 62 -3.72 3.56 -2.06
C THR A 62 -4.24 3.24 -0.66
N VAL A 63 -5.10 2.23 -0.54
CA VAL A 63 -5.61 1.77 0.76
C VAL A 63 -4.54 0.99 1.50
N GLU A 64 -3.80 0.10 0.83
CA GLU A 64 -2.67 -0.66 1.39
C GLU A 64 -1.58 0.27 1.93
N ALA A 65 -1.21 1.31 1.17
CA ALA A 65 -0.32 2.37 1.63
C ALA A 65 -0.80 3.04 2.93
N PHE A 66 -2.11 3.31 3.03
CA PHE A 66 -2.71 3.86 4.24
C PHE A 66 -2.73 2.85 5.41
N GLU A 67 -3.04 1.58 5.15
CA GLU A 67 -3.02 0.50 6.14
C GLU A 67 -1.63 0.35 6.75
N HIS A 68 -0.57 0.34 5.93
CA HIS A 68 0.81 0.35 6.41
C HIS A 68 1.15 1.59 7.23
N ALA A 69 0.70 2.78 6.81
CA ALA A 69 0.91 4.01 7.57
C ALA A 69 0.29 3.94 8.98
N VAL A 70 -0.91 3.36 9.09
CA VAL A 70 -1.60 3.14 10.37
C VAL A 70 -0.89 2.08 11.20
N ALA A 71 -0.48 0.96 10.60
CA ALA A 71 0.24 -0.09 11.31
C ALA A 71 1.55 0.44 11.93
N GLU A 72 2.33 1.22 11.18
CA GLU A 72 3.53 1.88 11.71
C GLU A 72 3.23 2.82 12.89
N LEU A 73 2.12 3.56 12.84
CA LEU A 73 1.70 4.46 13.92
C LEU A 73 1.27 3.70 15.18
N GLU A 74 0.60 2.56 14.99
CA GLU A 74 0.15 1.69 16.08
C GLU A 74 1.26 0.75 16.57
N ASN A 75 2.45 0.79 15.95
CA ASN A 75 3.57 -0.12 16.19
C ASN A 75 3.21 -1.59 15.96
N THR A 76 2.47 -1.85 14.88
CA THR A 76 2.09 -3.19 14.39
C THR A 76 2.63 -3.43 12.98
N GLU A 77 2.62 -4.70 12.55
CA GLU A 77 2.87 -5.08 11.15
C GLU A 77 1.59 -5.05 10.31
#